data_AF-A0A2N7DCG6-F1
#
_entry.id   AF-A0A2N7DCG6-F1
#
_cell.length_a   1.000
_cell.length_b   1.000
_cell.length_c   1.000
_cell.angle_alpha   90.00
_cell.angle_beta   90.00
_cell.angle_gamma   90.00
#
_symmetry.space_group_name_H-M   'P 1'
#
loop_
_entity.id
_entity.type
_entity.pdbx_description
1 polymer ?
#
loop_
_entity_poly.entity_id
_entity_poly.type
_entity_poly.pdbx_seq_one_letter_code
_entity_poly.pdbx_strand_id
1 'polypeptide(L)'
;MYKYVSNKMDLTYKSPIPNGDNLTLNDIPEEELEIREVVSCWYEKGFQHLDRLESSDIDINKKSIEKHQQVISRYDSTLLFLLKNKAYHASLSRILTQWDRDSAAFAHIKGLLYISEAQGEQH
;
A
#
# COMPACT_ATOMS: atom_id res chain seq x y z
N MET A 1 -20.72 4.18 -11.80
CA MET A 1 -20.79 4.44 -10.35
C MET A 1 -20.38 3.15 -9.67
N TYR A 2 -19.36 3.18 -8.80
CA TYR A 2 -18.82 1.96 -8.20
C TYR A 2 -19.68 1.48 -7.03
N LYS A 3 -19.60 0.19 -6.70
CA LYS A 3 -20.37 -0.40 -5.58
C LYS A 3 -19.96 0.17 -4.23
N TYR A 4 -18.67 0.34 -3.97
CA TYR A 4 -18.13 0.73 -2.66
C TYR A 4 -17.56 2.15 -2.61
N VAL A 5 -17.51 2.83 -3.75
CA VAL A 5 -16.92 4.18 -3.90
C VAL A 5 -17.87 5.05 -4.74
N SER A 6 -18.07 6.31 -4.36
CA SER A 6 -18.94 7.22 -5.13
C SER A 6 -18.16 7.92 -6.23
N ASN A 7 -16.95 8.37 -5.92
CA ASN A 7 -16.00 9.00 -6.83
C ASN A 7 -14.61 8.39 -6.63
N LYS A 8 -13.86 8.17 -7.72
CA LYS A 8 -12.51 7.60 -7.64
C LYS A 8 -11.51 8.42 -6.78
N MET A 9 -11.82 9.68 -6.52
CA MET A 9 -11.05 10.58 -5.66
C MET A 9 -11.45 10.53 -4.17
N ASP A 10 -12.51 9.79 -3.80
CA ASP A 10 -12.93 9.70 -2.40
C ASP A 10 -11.85 9.03 -1.56
N LEU A 11 -11.51 9.58 -0.38
CA LEU A 11 -10.45 8.99 0.47
C LEU A 11 -10.97 7.86 1.38
N THR A 12 -12.27 7.61 1.39
CA THR A 12 -12.92 6.57 2.20
C THR A 12 -13.95 5.80 1.38
N TYR A 13 -14.26 4.57 1.79
CA TYR A 13 -15.39 3.83 1.20
C TYR A 13 -16.72 4.38 1.72
N LYS A 14 -17.76 4.37 0.87
CA LYS A 14 -19.12 4.74 1.29
C LYS A 14 -19.81 3.62 2.09
N SER A 15 -19.28 2.41 2.02
CA SER A 15 -19.76 1.23 2.73
C SER A 15 -18.62 0.24 2.92
N PRO A 16 -18.61 -0.58 3.98
CA PRO A 16 -17.59 -1.60 4.19
C PRO A 16 -17.47 -2.56 3.01
N ILE A 17 -16.24 -2.94 2.66
CA ILE A 17 -15.98 -4.04 1.72
C ILE A 17 -16.01 -5.36 2.51
N PRO A 18 -16.82 -6.35 2.12
CA PRO A 18 -16.81 -7.67 2.74
C PRO A 18 -15.45 -8.36 2.60
N ASN A 19 -15.03 -9.08 3.63
CA ASN A 19 -13.80 -9.85 3.59
C ASN A 19 -13.94 -11.03 2.61
N GLY A 20 -12.96 -11.19 1.71
CA GLY A 20 -12.88 -12.34 0.80
C GLY A 20 -13.60 -12.19 -0.54
N ASP A 21 -14.19 -11.03 -0.84
CA ASP A 21 -14.77 -10.75 -2.17
C ASP A 21 -13.67 -10.46 -3.20
N ASN A 22 -13.77 -11.09 -4.37
CA ASN A 22 -13.00 -10.69 -5.55
C ASN A 22 -13.59 -9.40 -6.11
N LEU A 23 -12.91 -8.28 -5.87
CA LEU A 23 -13.31 -6.97 -6.36
C LEU A 23 -13.14 -6.86 -7.87
N THR A 24 -14.08 -6.20 -8.53
CA THR A 24 -14.06 -5.95 -9.98
C THR A 24 -14.08 -4.45 -10.30
N LEU A 25 -13.93 -4.11 -11.58
CA LEU A 25 -14.03 -2.73 -12.08
C LEU A 25 -15.41 -2.07 -11.85
N ASN A 26 -16.45 -2.86 -11.54
CA ASN A 26 -17.75 -2.34 -11.14
C ASN A 26 -17.82 -2.01 -9.65
N ASP A 27 -16.94 -2.59 -8.84
CA ASP A 27 -16.98 -2.48 -7.38
C ASP A 27 -16.17 -1.30 -6.86
N ILE A 28 -15.01 -1.08 -7.47
CA ILE A 28 -14.00 -0.05 -7.12
C ILE A 28 -13.31 0.47 -8.38
N PRO A 29 -12.62 1.64 -8.30
CA PRO A 29 -11.82 2.15 -9.41
C PRO A 29 -10.71 1.18 -9.86
N GLU A 30 -10.37 1.22 -11.14
CA GLU A 30 -9.25 0.46 -11.73
C GLU A 30 -7.94 0.72 -10.99
N GLU A 31 -7.67 1.98 -10.66
CA GLU A 31 -6.46 2.39 -9.93
C GLU A 31 -6.37 1.72 -8.56
N GLU A 32 -7.51 1.35 -7.96
CA GLU A 32 -7.55 0.61 -6.71
C GLU A 32 -7.23 -0.89 -6.88
N LEU A 33 -7.69 -1.52 -7.97
CA LEU A 33 -7.34 -2.91 -8.27
C LEU A 33 -5.83 -3.05 -8.46
N GLU A 34 -5.25 -2.17 -9.28
CA GLU A 34 -3.82 -2.19 -9.59
C GLU A 34 -2.97 -1.94 -8.34
N ILE A 35 -3.30 -0.92 -7.53
CA ILE A 35 -2.50 -0.62 -6.33
C ILE A 35 -2.66 -1.69 -5.25
N ARG A 36 -3.79 -2.39 -5.18
CA ARG A 36 -3.95 -3.57 -4.30
C ARG A 36 -2.97 -4.68 -4.69
N GLU A 37 -2.76 -4.93 -5.98
CA GLU A 37 -1.79 -5.93 -6.45
C GLU A 37 -0.35 -5.52 -6.10
N VAL A 38 -0.01 -4.24 -6.32
CA VAL A 38 1.33 -3.72 -5.99
C VAL A 38 1.60 -3.80 -4.49
N VAL A 39 0.65 -3.39 -3.66
CA VAL A 39 0.77 -3.44 -2.19
C VAL A 39 0.82 -4.88 -1.68
N SER A 40 0.05 -5.79 -2.28
CA SER A 40 0.10 -7.22 -1.93
C SER A 40 1.49 -7.80 -2.25
N CYS A 41 2.05 -7.47 -3.42
CA CYS A 41 3.40 -7.88 -3.77
C CYS A 41 4.47 -7.27 -2.84
N TRP A 42 4.34 -5.98 -2.50
CA TRP A 42 5.22 -5.30 -1.54
C TRP A 42 5.20 -6.01 -0.19
N TYR A 43 4.01 -6.38 0.30
CA TYR A 43 3.85 -7.05 1.59
C TYR A 43 4.43 -8.46 1.56
N GLU A 44 4.01 -9.29 0.60
CA GLU A 44 4.40 -10.70 0.54
C GLU A 44 5.87 -10.90 0.20
N LYS A 45 6.42 -10.13 -0.75
CA LYS A 45 7.78 -10.34 -1.28
C LYS A 45 8.84 -9.50 -0.59
N GLY A 46 8.44 -8.44 0.08
CA GLY A 46 9.34 -7.51 0.76
C GLY A 46 9.11 -7.50 2.27
N PHE A 47 8.01 -6.87 2.68
CA PHE A 47 7.79 -6.46 4.06
C PHE A 47 7.70 -7.63 5.03
N GLN A 48 6.90 -8.67 4.72
CA GLN A 48 6.68 -9.82 5.60
C GLN A 48 7.99 -10.56 5.91
N HIS A 49 8.91 -10.63 4.94
CA HIS A 49 10.20 -11.28 5.14
C HIS A 49 11.11 -10.45 6.05
N LEU A 50 11.12 -9.13 5.89
CA LEU A 50 11.92 -8.25 6.74
C LEU A 50 11.39 -8.27 8.19
N ASP A 51 10.08 -8.15 8.37
CA ASP A 51 9.40 -8.16 9.68
C ASP A 51 9.68 -9.46 10.46
N ARG A 52 9.67 -10.62 9.77
CA ARG A 52 10.05 -11.91 10.37
C ARG A 52 11.52 -12.02 10.74
N LEU A 53 12.41 -11.40 9.96
CA LEU A 53 13.85 -11.43 10.24
C LEU A 53 14.17 -10.55 11.44
N GLU A 54 13.61 -9.34 11.49
CA GLU A 54 13.81 -8.38 12.58
C GLU A 54 13.26 -8.86 13.93
N SER A 55 12.22 -9.72 13.90
CA SER A 55 11.62 -10.33 15.10
C SER A 55 12.30 -11.63 15.55
N SER A 56 13.30 -12.14 14.82
CA SER A 56 13.99 -13.39 15.15
C SER A 56 15.34 -13.16 15.85
N ASP A 57 15.59 -13.85 16.97
CA ASP A 57 16.88 -13.85 17.69
C ASP A 57 17.99 -14.65 16.98
N ILE A 58 17.80 -15.00 15.71
CA ILE A 58 18.77 -15.78 14.94
C ILE A 58 19.80 -14.84 14.36
N ASP A 59 21.09 -15.18 14.46
CA ASP A 59 22.21 -14.41 13.92
C ASP A 59 21.98 -14.08 12.43
N ILE A 60 21.44 -12.89 12.18
CA ILE A 60 20.85 -12.57 10.88
C ILE A 60 21.99 -12.36 9.90
N ASN A 61 21.99 -13.10 8.80
CA ASN A 61 22.89 -12.84 7.70
C ASN A 61 22.60 -11.44 7.15
N LYS A 62 23.42 -10.45 7.51
CA LYS A 62 23.31 -9.04 7.11
C LYS A 62 23.06 -8.86 5.61
N LYS A 63 23.64 -9.71 4.77
CA LYS A 63 23.41 -9.71 3.31
C LYS A 63 21.96 -10.03 2.92
N SER A 64 21.27 -10.86 3.70
CA SER A 64 19.86 -11.20 3.50
C SER A 64 18.96 -10.01 3.82
N ILE A 65 19.22 -9.30 4.92
CA ILE A 65 18.50 -8.06 5.28
C ILE A 65 18.68 -7.02 4.17
N GLU A 66 19.92 -6.75 3.77
CA GLU A 66 20.23 -5.77 2.72
C GLU A 66 19.50 -6.08 1.40
N LYS A 67 19.44 -7.36 1.02
CA LYS A 67 18.71 -7.79 -0.19
C LYS A 67 17.21 -7.52 -0.06
N HIS A 68 16.58 -7.81 1.08
CA HIS A 68 15.14 -7.55 1.28
C HIS A 68 14.83 -6.05 1.37
N GLN A 69 15.70 -5.26 2.00
CA GLN A 69 15.60 -3.80 2.01
C GLN A 69 15.65 -3.23 0.59
N GLN A 70 16.51 -3.74 -0.28
CA GLN A 70 16.54 -3.34 -1.69
C GLN A 70 15.24 -3.70 -2.43
N VAL A 71 14.63 -4.86 -2.13
CA VAL A 71 13.34 -5.25 -2.71
C VAL A 71 12.24 -4.29 -2.27
N ILE A 72 12.15 -4.00 -0.97
CA ILE A 72 11.18 -3.03 -0.41
C ILE A 72 11.37 -1.65 -1.04
N SER A 73 12.60 -1.15 -1.09
CA SER A 73 12.91 0.16 -1.68
C SER A 73 12.47 0.28 -3.15
N ARG A 74 12.55 -0.80 -3.93
CA ARG A 74 12.04 -0.81 -5.31
C ARG A 74 10.51 -0.69 -5.35
N TYR A 75 9.80 -1.44 -4.52
CA TYR A 75 8.35 -1.35 -4.42
C TYR A 75 7.90 0.02 -3.88
N ASP A 76 8.59 0.57 -2.88
CA ASP A 76 8.35 1.92 -2.36
C ASP A 76 8.48 2.96 -3.49
N SER A 77 9.52 2.83 -4.33
CA SER A 77 9.70 3.72 -5.49
C SER A 77 8.57 3.59 -6.51
N THR A 78 8.09 2.37 -6.78
CA THR A 78 6.93 2.14 -7.64
C THR A 78 5.65 2.74 -7.05
N LEU A 79 5.40 2.54 -5.75
CA LEU A 79 4.26 3.13 -5.06
C LEU A 79 4.31 4.65 -5.12
N LEU A 80 5.44 5.27 -4.76
CA LEU A 80 5.61 6.72 -4.84
C LEU A 80 5.40 7.26 -6.27
N PHE A 81 5.83 6.53 -7.30
CA PHE A 81 5.55 6.91 -8.68
C PHE A 81 4.06 6.90 -9.00
N LEU A 82 3.33 5.84 -8.63
CA LEU A 82 1.88 5.73 -8.84
C LEU A 82 1.12 6.82 -8.07
N LEU A 83 1.53 7.12 -6.84
CA LEU A 83 0.89 8.09 -5.95
C LEU A 83 0.92 9.54 -6.46
N LYS A 84 1.75 9.85 -7.46
CA LYS A 84 1.69 11.14 -8.17
C LYS A 84 0.33 11.37 -8.85
N ASN A 85 -0.38 10.30 -9.18
CA ASN A 85 -1.75 10.39 -9.67
C ASN A 85 -2.73 10.30 -8.49
N LYS A 86 -3.57 11.33 -8.38
CA LYS A 86 -4.55 11.52 -7.30
C LYS A 86 -5.54 10.35 -7.15
N ALA A 87 -5.83 9.61 -8.21
CA ALA A 87 -6.70 8.44 -8.14
C ALA A 87 -6.03 7.28 -7.38
N TYR A 88 -4.74 7.02 -7.62
CA TYR A 88 -3.99 6.02 -6.85
C TYR A 88 -3.79 6.48 -5.41
N HIS A 89 -3.53 7.77 -5.19
CA HIS A 89 -3.46 8.33 -3.85
C HIS A 89 -4.76 8.11 -3.06
N ALA A 90 -5.89 8.49 -3.64
CA ALA A 90 -7.19 8.27 -3.02
C ALA A 90 -7.47 6.78 -2.77
N SER A 91 -7.09 5.93 -3.72
CA SER A 91 -7.26 4.48 -3.61
C SER A 91 -6.43 3.87 -2.47
N LEU A 92 -5.16 4.25 -2.34
CA LEU A 92 -4.32 3.76 -1.24
C LEU A 92 -4.79 4.28 0.12
N SER A 93 -5.21 5.55 0.19
CA SER A 93 -5.84 6.11 1.40
C SER A 93 -7.07 5.32 1.82
N ARG A 94 -7.94 4.95 0.87
CA ARG A 94 -9.11 4.09 1.13
C ARG A 94 -8.70 2.72 1.66
N ILE A 95 -7.75 2.04 1.00
CA ILE A 95 -7.28 0.71 1.40
C ILE A 95 -6.78 0.72 2.85
N LEU A 96 -5.99 1.74 3.23
CA LEU A 96 -5.46 1.86 4.59
C LEU A 96 -6.55 2.04 5.66
N THR A 97 -7.75 2.50 5.32
CA THR A 97 -8.85 2.58 6.30
C THR A 97 -9.27 1.21 6.83
N GLN A 98 -8.94 0.12 6.12
CA GLN A 98 -9.27 -1.25 6.48
C GLN A 98 -8.11 -1.99 7.17
N TRP A 99 -6.93 -1.37 7.26
CA TRP A 99 -5.74 -2.00 7.83
C TRP A 99 -5.68 -1.84 9.34
N ASP A 100 -4.98 -2.77 10.00
CA ASP A 100 -4.63 -2.63 11.41
C ASP A 100 -3.65 -1.46 11.60
N ARG A 101 -4.07 -0.46 12.37
CA ARG A 101 -3.34 0.79 12.59
C ARG A 101 -2.08 0.62 13.43
N ASP A 102 -2.03 -0.45 14.22
CA ASP A 102 -0.89 -0.75 15.08
C ASP A 102 0.18 -1.56 14.35
N SER A 103 -0.07 -1.99 13.10
CA SER A 103 0.89 -2.75 12.31
C SER A 103 2.01 -1.87 11.73
N ALA A 104 3.24 -2.41 11.72
CA ALA A 104 4.38 -1.75 11.09
C ALA A 104 4.17 -1.53 9.58
N ALA A 105 3.43 -2.43 8.92
CA ALA A 105 3.08 -2.29 7.51
C ALA A 105 2.20 -1.06 7.25
N PHE A 106 1.19 -0.83 8.10
CA PHE A 106 0.36 0.38 8.03
C PHE A 106 1.21 1.64 8.21
N ALA A 107 2.10 1.66 9.21
CA ALA A 107 2.96 2.81 9.48
C ALA A 107 3.84 3.15 8.27
N HIS A 108 4.44 2.14 7.62
CA HIS A 108 5.29 2.32 6.43
C HIS A 108 4.53 2.89 5.24
N ILE A 109 3.41 2.26 4.86
CA ILE A 109 2.60 2.70 3.70
C ILE A 109 1.99 4.09 3.95
N LYS A 110 1.57 4.38 5.18
CA LYS A 110 1.10 5.73 5.56
C LYS A 110 2.22 6.77 5.43
N GLY A 111 3.47 6.41 5.74
CA GLY A 111 4.64 7.25 5.50
C GLY A 111 4.83 7.57 4.01
N LEU A 112 4.68 6.58 3.11
CA LEU A 112 4.76 6.81 1.66
C LEU A 112 3.67 7.75 1.14
N LEU A 113 2.44 7.64 1.66
CA LEU A 113 1.37 8.58 1.34
C LEU A 113 1.77 10.02 1.72
N TYR A 114 2.23 10.23 2.96
CA TYR A 114 2.67 11.54 3.43
C TYR A 114 3.80 12.13 2.57
N ILE A 115 4.79 11.29 2.19
CA ILE A 115 5.88 11.70 1.29
C ILE A 115 5.32 12.12 -0.07
N SER A 116 4.34 11.40 -0.61
CA SER A 116 3.75 11.71 -1.92
C SER A 116 2.96 13.02 -1.91
N GLU A 117 2.27 13.34 -0.81
CA GLU A 117 1.56 14.62 -0.64
C GLU A 117 2.55 15.79 -0.62
N ALA A 118 3.63 15.67 0.16
CA ALA A 118 4.67 16.69 0.26
C ALA A 118 5.39 16.98 -1.08
N GLN A 119 5.48 15.98 -1.96
CA GLN A 119 6.05 16.15 -3.30
C GLN A 119 5.09 16.82 -4.29
N GLY A 120 3.78 16.75 -4.05
CA GLY A 120 2.75 17.33 -4.91
C GLY A 120 2.55 18.84 -4.74
N GLU A 121 3.01 19.42 -3.64
CA GLU A 121 2.85 20.85 -3.31
C GLU A 121 3.92 21.77 -3.93
N GLN A 122 4.91 21.22 -4.67
CA GLN A 122 6.05 21.97 -5.21
C GLN A 122 5.89 22.44 -6.68
N HIS A 123 4.69 22.37 -7.26
CA HIS A 123 4.44 22.75 -8.66
C HIS A 123 3.24 23.70 -8.85
#